data_AF-A0A349VFZ9-F1
#
_entry.id   AF-A0A349VFZ9-F1
#
_cell.length_a   1.000
_cell.length_b   1.000
_cell.length_c   1.000
_cell.angle_alpha   90.00
_cell.angle_beta   90.00
_cell.angle_gamma   90.00
#
_symmetry.space_group_name_H-M   'P 1'
#
loop_
_entity.id
_entity.type
_entity.pdbx_description
1 polymer ?
#
loop_
_entity_poly.entity_id
_entity_poly.type
_entity_poly.pdbx_seq_one_letter_code
_entity_poly.pdbx_strand_id
1 'polypeptide(L)'
;AGGQGHYYNPEFLCSGGQQRQVEGYSTDVITDVSIDWMDKQSQQKQPFLLMCQYKSPHIHRIPPPRHMNMFDGQQVAEPETLFDTYEGRSSYAKKCWMRLFGMSEHVLNITPPQGEYDGGKRPYQFLGRMTQSQRVA
;
A
#
# COMPACT_ATOMS: atom_id res chain seq x y z
N ALA A 1 -9.39 -6.86 2.61
CA ALA A 1 -8.70 -6.09 1.56
C ALA A 1 -9.49 -5.90 0.25
N GLY A 2 -10.80 -6.17 0.15
CA GLY A 2 -11.55 -5.93 -1.10
C GLY A 2 -10.92 -6.56 -2.37
N GLY A 3 -10.22 -7.70 -2.23
CA GLY A 3 -9.49 -8.36 -3.31
C GLY A 3 -8.10 -7.79 -3.65
N GLN A 4 -7.64 -6.73 -2.98
CA GLN A 4 -6.45 -5.96 -3.38
C GLN A 4 -5.14 -6.35 -2.66
N GLY A 5 -5.14 -7.44 -1.90
CA GLY A 5 -3.99 -7.88 -1.09
C GLY A 5 -3.72 -7.03 0.16
N HIS A 6 -2.72 -7.43 0.95
CA HIS A 6 -2.36 -6.80 2.23
C HIS A 6 -0.90 -6.31 2.20
N TYR A 7 -0.59 -5.26 2.97
CA TYR A 7 0.78 -4.74 3.11
C TYR A 7 1.60 -5.57 4.09
N TYR A 8 1.09 -5.73 5.32
CA TYR A 8 1.71 -6.58 6.33
C TYR A 8 1.20 -8.00 6.24
N ASN A 9 2.13 -8.94 6.30
CA ASN A 9 1.90 -10.38 6.26
C ASN A 9 0.90 -10.74 5.14
N PRO A 10 1.28 -10.45 3.87
CA PRO A 10 0.43 -10.64 2.70
C PRO A 10 0.01 -12.10 2.52
N GLU A 11 -1.14 -12.27 1.87
CA GLU A 11 -1.63 -13.55 1.40
C GLU A 11 -1.53 -13.56 -0.11
N PHE A 12 -0.91 -14.61 -0.66
CA PHE A 12 -0.70 -14.81 -2.09
C PHE A 12 -1.50 -16.01 -2.57
N LEU A 13 -2.03 -15.90 -3.79
CA LEU A 13 -2.56 -17.03 -4.53
C LEU A 13 -1.41 -17.69 -5.30
N CYS A 14 -1.04 -18.89 -4.90
CA CYS A 14 0.01 -19.68 -5.50
C CYS A 14 -0.52 -20.56 -6.64
N SER A 15 0.41 -21.14 -7.42
CA SER A 15 0.09 -22.14 -8.44
C SER A 15 -0.76 -23.28 -7.85
N GLY A 16 -1.77 -23.73 -8.59
CA GLY A 16 -2.74 -24.72 -8.11
C GLY A 16 -3.84 -24.16 -7.20
N GLY A 17 -3.95 -22.83 -7.07
CA GLY A 17 -5.04 -22.17 -6.34
C GLY A 17 -4.88 -22.14 -4.82
N GLN A 18 -3.73 -22.55 -4.31
CA GLN A 18 -3.44 -22.52 -2.88
C GLN A 18 -3.21 -21.09 -2.40
N GLN A 19 -3.80 -20.72 -1.28
CA GLN A 19 -3.51 -19.45 -0.62
C GLN A 19 -2.39 -19.66 0.40
N ARG A 20 -1.40 -18.77 0.38
CA ARG A 20 -0.28 -18.78 1.32
C ARG A 20 -0.10 -17.41 1.94
N GLN A 21 -0.17 -17.34 3.26
CA GLN A 21 0.30 -16.17 4.00
C GLN A 21 1.82 -16.23 4.14
N VAL A 22 2.49 -15.10 3.91
CA VAL A 22 3.93 -14.95 4.06
C VAL A 22 4.19 -13.81 5.03
N GLU A 23 5.02 -14.06 6.05
CA GLU A 23 5.42 -13.02 6.99
C GLU A 23 6.35 -12.01 6.32
N GLY A 24 6.11 -10.72 6.55
CA GLY A 24 6.91 -9.64 5.99
C GLY A 24 6.06 -8.47 5.49
N TYR A 25 6.72 -7.54 4.81
CA TYR A 25 6.07 -6.44 4.10
C TYR A 25 5.93 -6.80 2.62
N SER A 26 4.78 -6.49 2.01
CA SER A 26 4.42 -7.01 0.69
C SER A 26 5.41 -6.67 -0.41
N THR A 27 5.93 -5.43 -0.44
CA THR A 27 6.96 -5.05 -1.41
C THR A 27 8.20 -5.92 -1.24
N ASP A 28 8.68 -6.10 -0.02
CA ASP A 28 9.90 -6.86 0.28
C ASP A 28 9.72 -8.33 -0.13
N VAL A 29 8.61 -8.95 0.32
CA VAL A 29 8.30 -10.35 0.00
C VAL A 29 8.19 -10.58 -1.51
N ILE A 30 7.53 -9.67 -2.25
CA ILE A 30 7.38 -9.77 -3.70
C ILE A 30 8.75 -9.67 -4.38
N THR A 31 9.61 -8.76 -3.93
CA THR A 31 10.96 -8.58 -4.45
C THR A 31 11.82 -9.82 -4.19
N ASP A 32 11.86 -10.32 -2.95
CA ASP A 32 12.67 -11.47 -2.56
C ASP A 32 12.28 -12.72 -3.36
N VAL A 33 10.97 -13.03 -3.44
CA VAL A 33 10.48 -14.17 -4.22
C VAL A 33 10.78 -14.01 -5.72
N SER A 34 10.72 -12.78 -6.23
CA SER A 34 11.03 -12.49 -7.63
C SER A 34 12.52 -12.72 -7.94
N ILE A 35 13.41 -12.28 -7.04
CA ILE A 35 14.86 -12.47 -7.16
C ILE A 35 15.18 -13.97 -7.06
N ASP A 36 14.67 -14.66 -6.03
CA ASP A 36 14.87 -16.10 -5.84
C ASP A 36 14.42 -16.92 -7.06
N TRP A 37 13.32 -16.53 -7.69
CA TRP A 37 12.85 -17.19 -8.90
C TRP A 37 13.74 -16.89 -10.09
N MET A 38 14.12 -15.62 -10.27
CA MET A 38 14.99 -15.17 -11.35
C MET A 38 16.36 -15.85 -11.29
N ASP A 39 16.96 -15.97 -10.11
CA ASP A 39 18.24 -16.66 -9.91
C ASP A 39 18.15 -18.12 -10.35
N LYS A 40 17.05 -18.80 -10.06
CA LYS A 40 16.80 -20.18 -10.53
C LYS A 40 16.59 -20.24 -12.05
N GLN A 41 15.88 -19.28 -12.63
CA GLN A 41 15.71 -19.24 -14.09
C GLN A 41 17.00 -18.87 -14.82
N SER A 42 17.87 -18.07 -14.21
CA SER A 42 19.15 -17.66 -14.82
C SER A 42 20.10 -18.83 -15.07
N GLN A 43 19.92 -19.95 -14.35
CA GLN A 43 20.67 -21.19 -14.55
C GLN A 43 20.19 -21.97 -15.78
N GLN A 44 19.05 -21.59 -16.37
CA GLN A 44 18.46 -22.21 -17.53
C GLN A 44 18.87 -21.47 -18.82
N LYS A 45 18.86 -22.18 -19.95
CA LYS A 45 19.22 -21.57 -21.26
C LYS A 45 18.05 -20.86 -21.94
N GLN A 46 16.82 -21.12 -21.50
CA GLN A 46 15.60 -20.62 -22.12
C GLN A 46 15.36 -19.17 -21.70
N PRO A 47 14.84 -18.32 -22.61
CA PRO A 47 14.38 -16.99 -22.22
C PRO A 47 13.19 -17.11 -21.26
N PHE A 48 13.07 -16.14 -20.36
CA PHE A 48 11.94 -16.05 -19.42
C PHE A 48 11.32 -14.66 -19.43
N LEU A 49 10.06 -14.59 -19.00
CA LEU A 49 9.35 -13.34 -18.68
C LEU A 49 8.95 -13.39 -17.21
N LEU A 50 9.35 -12.38 -16.44
CA LEU A 50 8.95 -12.18 -15.06
C LEU A 50 8.02 -10.98 -14.95
N MET A 51 6.87 -11.15 -14.33
CA MET A 51 5.95 -10.06 -13.99
C MET A 51 6.02 -9.80 -12.49
N CYS A 52 6.84 -8.83 -12.08
CA CYS A 52 6.95 -8.40 -10.68
C CYS A 52 5.92 -7.29 -10.41
N GLN A 53 4.88 -7.58 -9.64
CA GLN A 53 3.73 -6.67 -9.46
C GLN A 53 3.54 -6.32 -8.00
N TYR A 54 3.69 -5.04 -7.66
CA TYR A 54 3.57 -4.57 -6.28
C TYR A 54 2.13 -4.15 -5.95
N LYS A 55 1.74 -4.37 -4.68
CA LYS A 55 0.54 -3.76 -4.10
C LYS A 55 0.70 -2.25 -3.90
N SER A 56 1.89 -1.84 -3.47
CA SER A 56 2.23 -0.43 -3.22
C SER A 56 2.13 0.38 -4.53
N PRO A 57 1.63 1.63 -4.51
CA PRO A 57 1.15 2.41 -3.37
C PRO A 57 -0.39 2.45 -3.28
N HIS A 58 -1.09 1.33 -3.49
CA HIS A 58 -2.55 1.31 -3.45
C HIS A 58 -3.12 1.67 -2.07
N ILE A 59 -4.30 2.30 -1.99
CA ILE A 59 -4.97 2.56 -0.70
C ILE A 59 -5.21 1.27 0.11
N HIS A 60 -5.11 1.29 1.43
CA HIS A 60 -4.63 2.38 2.30
C HIS A 60 -3.10 2.45 2.23
N ARG A 61 -2.48 3.63 1.99
CA ARG A 61 -1.02 3.71 1.73
C ARG A 61 -0.27 3.54 3.04
N ILE A 62 0.06 2.29 3.38
CA ILE A 62 0.63 1.95 4.69
C ILE A 62 2.12 1.66 4.48
N PRO A 63 3.02 2.61 4.81
CA PRO A 63 4.46 2.39 4.64
C PRO A 63 4.96 1.35 5.65
N PRO A 64 6.11 0.69 5.39
CA PRO A 64 6.79 -0.13 6.39
C PRO A 64 7.36 0.77 7.52
N PRO A 65 7.61 0.25 8.73
CA PRO A 65 8.09 1.05 9.87
C PRO A 65 9.33 1.89 9.56
N ARG A 66 10.28 1.31 8.82
CA ARG A 66 11.51 1.97 8.36
C ARG A 66 11.31 3.25 7.51
N HIS A 67 10.11 3.48 6.97
CA HIS A 67 9.80 4.67 6.17
C HIS A 67 8.74 5.59 6.83
N MET A 68 8.30 5.31 8.06
CA MET A 68 7.24 6.08 8.72
C MET A 68 7.58 7.56 8.85
N ASN A 69 8.85 7.86 9.13
CA ASN A 69 9.33 9.23 9.39
C ASN A 69 10.03 9.85 8.16
N MET A 70 9.92 9.24 6.98
CA MET A 70 10.66 9.63 5.78
C MET A 70 10.39 11.08 5.36
N PHE A 71 9.18 11.58 5.62
CA PHE A 71 8.72 12.91 5.23
C PHE A 71 8.44 13.83 6.41
N ASP A 72 8.93 13.49 7.61
CA ASP A 72 8.73 14.32 8.79
C ASP A 72 9.34 15.72 8.60
N GLY A 73 8.56 16.75 8.94
CA GLY A 73 8.95 18.15 8.77
C GLY A 73 9.07 18.63 7.32
N GLN A 74 8.77 17.78 6.33
CA GLN A 74 8.80 18.17 4.93
C GLN A 74 7.45 18.74 4.50
N GLN A 75 7.48 19.86 3.79
CA GLN A 75 6.30 20.41 3.14
C GLN A 75 6.16 19.81 1.75
N VAL A 76 5.09 19.05 1.53
CA VAL A 76 4.73 18.56 0.19
C VAL A 76 4.06 19.69 -0.58
N ALA A 77 4.58 20.02 -1.76
CA ALA A 77 3.99 21.05 -2.60
C ALA A 77 2.57 20.65 -3.03
N GLU A 78 1.61 21.53 -2.79
CA GLU A 78 0.25 21.36 -3.30
C GLU A 78 0.25 21.53 -4.82
N PRO A 79 -0.43 20.65 -5.57
CA PRO A 79 -0.57 20.86 -7.01
C PRO A 79 -1.40 22.13 -7.27
N GLU A 80 -1.04 22.91 -8.29
CA GLU A 80 -1.79 24.13 -8.68
C GLU A 80 -3.29 23.88 -8.90
N THR A 81 -3.64 22.64 -9.28
CA THR A 81 -5.00 22.19 -9.52
C THR A 81 -5.68 21.53 -8.31
N LEU A 82 -5.15 21.67 -7.08
CA LEU A 82 -5.75 21.09 -5.87
C LEU A 82 -7.21 21.58 -5.69
N PHE A 83 -7.46 22.84 -6.00
CA PHE A 83 -8.77 23.49 -5.93
C PHE A 83 -9.34 23.84 -7.32
N ASP A 84 -9.08 23.00 -8.33
CA ASP A 84 -9.59 23.19 -9.69
C ASP A 84 -11.12 23.40 -9.72
N THR A 85 -11.57 24.49 -10.34
CA THR A 85 -13.00 24.82 -10.54
C THR A 85 -13.64 24.01 -11.69
N TYR A 86 -12.80 23.32 -12.44
CA TYR A 86 -13.09 22.59 -13.66
C TYR A 86 -13.62 23.47 -14.79
N GLU A 87 -13.34 24.78 -14.78
CA GLU A 87 -13.63 25.69 -15.89
C GLU A 87 -12.86 25.27 -17.15
N GLY A 88 -13.51 25.33 -18.32
CA GLY A 88 -12.92 24.85 -19.58
C GLY A 88 -12.79 23.33 -19.71
N ARG A 89 -13.13 22.54 -18.69
CA ARG A 89 -13.13 21.07 -18.74
C ARG A 89 -14.51 20.52 -19.08
N SER A 90 -14.55 19.26 -19.51
CA SER A 90 -15.80 18.53 -19.73
C SER A 90 -16.68 18.50 -18.47
N SER A 91 -18.00 18.54 -18.65
CA SER A 91 -18.98 18.41 -17.56
C SER A 91 -18.84 17.10 -16.77
N TYR A 92 -18.21 16.06 -17.35
CA TYR A 92 -17.90 14.81 -16.67
C TYR A 92 -16.79 14.93 -15.63
N ALA A 93 -15.88 15.91 -15.73
CA ALA A 93 -14.85 16.14 -14.70
C ALA A 93 -15.50 16.46 -13.34
N LYS A 94 -16.60 17.23 -13.36
CA LYS A 94 -17.43 17.54 -12.20
C LYS A 94 -18.28 16.36 -11.70
N LYS A 95 -18.14 15.17 -12.29
CA LYS A 95 -18.89 13.97 -11.90
C LYS A 95 -17.96 12.79 -11.62
N CYS A 96 -16.64 13.01 -11.56
CA CYS A 96 -15.70 11.95 -11.25
C CYS A 96 -15.99 11.36 -9.86
N TRP A 97 -15.89 10.04 -9.76
CA TRP A 97 -16.17 9.32 -8.51
C TRP A 97 -15.04 9.48 -7.48
N MET A 98 -13.79 9.56 -7.94
CA MET A 98 -12.60 9.65 -7.09
C MET A 98 -12.25 11.10 -6.73
N ARG A 99 -13.07 11.72 -5.89
CA ARG A 99 -12.81 13.04 -5.30
C ARG A 99 -12.18 12.92 -3.93
N LEU A 100 -11.31 13.86 -3.54
CA LEU A 100 -10.86 13.95 -2.15
C LEU A 100 -12.04 14.21 -1.20
N PHE A 101 -12.97 15.09 -1.60
CA PHE A 101 -14.20 15.35 -0.89
C PHE A 101 -15.09 14.09 -0.83
N GLY A 102 -15.46 13.67 0.38
CA GLY A 102 -16.30 12.50 0.62
C GLY A 102 -15.55 11.18 0.81
N MET A 103 -14.21 11.17 0.68
CA MET A 103 -13.40 10.03 1.11
C MET A 103 -13.36 9.95 2.64
N SER A 104 -13.35 8.73 3.16
CA SER A 104 -13.20 8.50 4.60
C SER A 104 -11.75 8.66 5.05
N GLU A 105 -11.54 9.03 6.32
CA GLU A 105 -10.22 9.33 6.89
C GLU A 105 -9.18 8.24 6.64
N HIS A 106 -9.56 6.98 6.82
CA HIS A 106 -8.66 5.84 6.58
C HIS A 106 -8.24 5.68 5.10
N VAL A 107 -9.01 6.18 4.13
CA VAL A 107 -8.61 6.20 2.69
C VAL A 107 -7.60 7.31 2.41
N LEU A 108 -7.73 8.43 3.13
CA LEU A 108 -6.83 9.58 3.07
C LEU A 108 -5.61 9.43 3.98
N ASN A 109 -5.50 8.32 4.73
CA ASN A 109 -4.50 8.11 5.79
C ASN A 109 -4.47 9.26 6.82
N ILE A 110 -5.62 9.88 7.08
CA ILE A 110 -5.73 10.88 8.14
C ILE A 110 -5.72 10.12 9.47
N THR A 111 -4.74 10.44 10.30
CA THR A 111 -4.58 9.92 11.65
C THR A 111 -4.65 11.08 12.64
N PRO A 112 -5.13 10.85 13.88
CA PRO A 112 -5.04 11.85 14.93
C PRO A 112 -3.59 12.33 15.10
N PRO A 113 -3.38 13.60 15.49
CA PRO A 113 -2.06 14.10 15.88
C PRO A 113 -1.39 13.21 16.94
N GLN A 114 -0.06 13.31 17.02
CA GLN A 114 0.70 12.60 18.05
C GLN A 114 0.18 12.95 19.44
N GLY A 115 -0.10 11.93 20.26
CA GLY A 115 -0.66 12.09 21.61
C GLY A 115 -2.20 12.12 21.67
N GLU A 116 -2.89 12.27 20.54
CA GLU A 116 -4.35 12.23 20.45
C GLU A 116 -4.89 10.87 19.98
N TYR A 117 -4.00 9.91 19.74
CA TYR A 117 -4.37 8.57 19.32
C TYR A 117 -4.96 7.76 20.50
N ASP A 118 -6.27 7.54 20.46
CA ASP A 118 -6.97 6.64 21.38
C ASP A 118 -6.79 5.18 20.94
N GLY A 119 -5.83 4.48 21.54
CA GLY A 119 -5.59 3.05 21.30
C GLY A 119 -6.77 2.12 21.65
N GLY A 120 -7.79 2.62 22.36
CA GLY A 120 -9.04 1.90 22.63
C GLY A 120 -10.07 1.99 21.51
N LYS A 121 -9.98 2.99 20.63
CA LYS A 121 -10.83 3.13 19.44
C LYS A 121 -10.24 2.34 18.27
N ARG A 122 -10.57 1.04 18.23
CA ARG A 122 -10.37 0.08 17.12
C ARG A 122 -9.11 0.36 16.29
N PRO A 123 -7.98 -0.35 16.54
CA PRO A 123 -6.81 -0.22 15.69
C PRO A 123 -7.22 -0.45 14.23
N TYR A 124 -6.69 0.35 13.31
CA TYR A 124 -6.99 0.19 11.89
C TYR A 124 -6.81 -1.30 11.54
N GLN A 125 -7.83 -1.92 10.93
CA GLN A 125 -7.88 -3.38 10.73
C GLN A 125 -6.62 -3.93 10.04
N PHE A 126 -5.95 -3.11 9.23
CA PHE A 126 -4.70 -3.47 8.56
C PHE A 126 -3.49 -3.62 9.51
N LEU A 127 -3.43 -2.90 10.63
CA LEU A 127 -2.40 -3.06 11.65
C LEU A 127 -2.57 -4.37 12.43
N GLY A 128 -3.79 -4.90 12.48
CA GLY A 128 -4.08 -6.20 13.09
C GLY A 128 -3.34 -7.37 12.44
N ARG A 129 -2.85 -7.21 11.21
CA ARG A 129 -2.03 -8.23 10.53
C ARG A 129 -0.58 -8.25 10.97
N MET A 130 -0.07 -7.19 11.58
CA MET A 130 1.32 -7.13 12.02
C MET A 130 1.57 -8.17 13.11
N THR A 131 2.77 -8.73 13.13
CA THR A 131 3.26 -9.50 14.29
C THR A 131 3.59 -8.54 15.44
N GLN A 132 3.83 -9.08 16.64
CA GLN A 132 4.25 -8.25 17.76
C GLN A 132 5.61 -7.59 17.50
N SER A 133 6.55 -8.31 16.89
CA SER A 133 7.87 -7.77 16.50
C SER A 133 7.73 -6.64 15.48
N GLN A 134 6.86 -6.78 14.49
CA GLN A 134 6.61 -5.72 13.50
C GLN A 134 5.99 -4.46 14.13
N ARG A 135 5.23 -4.59 15.22
CA ARG A 135 4.60 -3.44 15.91
C ARG A 135 5.57 -2.64 16.80
N VAL A 136 6.66 -3.27 17.24
CA VAL A 136 7.63 -2.64 18.17
C VAL A 136 8.94 -2.23 17.49
N ALA A 137 9.10 -2.58 16.21
CA ALA A 137 10.24 -2.19 15.37
C ALA A 137 10.05 -0.77 14.82
#